data_AF-A0AB35VV52-F1
#
_entry.id   AF-A0AB35VV52-F1
#
_cell.length_a   1.000
_cell.length_b   1.000
_cell.length_c   1.000
_cell.angle_alpha   90.00
_cell.angle_beta   90.00
_cell.angle_gamma   90.00
#
_symmetry.space_group_name_H-M   'P 1'
#
loop_
_entity.id
_entity.type
_entity.pdbx_description
1 polymer ?
#
loop_
_entity_poly.entity_id
_entity_poly.type
_entity_poly.pdbx_seq_one_letter_code
_entity_poly.pdbx_strand_id
1 'polypeptide(L)'
;MSWTKRQIIEQAFEEIGMAAYDFDLQPEQVESARRSMDAMAALWSSKNIQIGYPLPTEADSSDLDQDTYIPDYAIETFYLNLAKRLASKFGKVLAPEKVVLAKEGYENLLRMAVSHPPQMKYACSLPAGAGNKRCYPFILNQQDNAVLTPNQDAEFFNE
;
A
#
# COMPACT_ATOMS: atom_id res chain seq x y z
N MET A 1 1.73 -10.24 9.89
CA MET A 1 2.83 -11.20 9.57
C MET A 1 3.48 -10.73 8.28
N SER A 2 4.77 -10.98 8.00
CA SER A 2 5.37 -10.55 6.71
C SER A 2 5.14 -11.62 5.65
N TRP A 3 4.66 -11.20 4.47
CA TRP A 3 4.50 -12.06 3.30
C TRP A 3 5.68 -11.86 2.35
N THR A 4 6.21 -12.95 1.80
CA THR A 4 7.24 -12.89 0.75
C THR A 4 6.62 -12.57 -0.61
N LYS A 5 7.43 -12.03 -1.53
CA LYS A 5 7.00 -11.75 -2.90
C LYS A 5 6.52 -13.02 -3.61
N ARG A 6 7.20 -14.14 -3.40
CA ARG A 6 6.82 -15.46 -3.93
C ARG A 6 5.43 -15.88 -3.48
N GLN A 7 5.14 -15.84 -2.18
CA GLN A 7 3.84 -16.22 -1.62
C GLN A 7 2.69 -15.39 -2.20
N ILE A 8 2.90 -14.09 -2.40
CA ILE A 8 1.88 -13.21 -3.03
C ILE A 8 1.62 -13.60 -4.48
N ILE A 9 2.68 -13.94 -5.22
CA ILE A 9 2.57 -14.37 -6.62
C ILE A 9 1.84 -15.71 -6.70
N GLU A 10 2.22 -16.68 -5.86
CA GLU A 10 1.57 -17.99 -5.77
C GLU A 10 0.08 -17.84 -5.45
N GLN A 11 -0.26 -17.06 -4.42
CA GLN A 11 -1.65 -16.74 -4.09
C GLN A 11 -2.37 -16.11 -5.28
N ALA A 12 -1.76 -15.15 -5.97
CA ALA A 12 -2.38 -14.52 -7.14
C ALA A 12 -2.64 -15.52 -8.28
N PHE A 13 -1.80 -16.54 -8.47
CA PHE A 13 -2.02 -17.62 -9.43
C PHE A 13 -3.09 -18.61 -8.98
N GLU A 14 -3.20 -18.89 -7.67
CA GLU A 14 -4.31 -19.64 -7.08
C GLU A 14 -5.65 -18.97 -7.39
N GLU A 15 -5.73 -17.65 -7.21
CA GLU A 15 -6.97 -16.90 -7.43
C GLU A 15 -7.49 -16.98 -8.89
N ILE A 16 -6.59 -17.11 -9.86
CA ILE A 16 -6.88 -17.24 -11.31
C ILE A 16 -7.25 -18.69 -11.69
N GLY A 17 -7.12 -19.64 -10.77
CA GLY A 17 -7.29 -21.06 -11.08
C GLY A 17 -6.16 -21.61 -11.95
N MET A 18 -4.94 -21.09 -11.76
CA MET A 18 -3.71 -21.73 -12.26
C MET A 18 -3.08 -22.66 -11.22
N ALA A 19 -3.48 -22.57 -9.95
CA ALA A 19 -2.94 -23.44 -8.93
C ALA A 19 -3.86 -24.62 -8.63
N ALA A 20 -3.38 -25.81 -8.98
CA ALA A 20 -3.58 -26.97 -8.13
C ALA A 20 -2.26 -27.69 -7.83
N TYR A 21 -1.15 -27.34 -8.50
CA TYR A 21 0.18 -27.91 -8.23
C TYR A 21 1.26 -26.85 -8.47
N ASP A 22 2.07 -26.57 -7.44
CA ASP A 22 3.27 -25.70 -7.47
C ASP A 22 4.29 -26.07 -8.57
N PHE A 23 4.12 -27.21 -9.22
CA PHE A 23 5.00 -27.76 -10.24
C PHE A 23 4.74 -27.27 -11.67
N ASP A 24 3.67 -26.51 -11.93
CA ASP A 24 3.30 -26.07 -13.30
C ASP A 24 3.64 -24.59 -13.60
N LEU A 25 4.11 -23.83 -12.60
CA LEU A 25 4.57 -22.47 -12.80
C LEU A 25 6.01 -22.48 -13.32
N GLN A 26 6.20 -22.04 -14.57
CA GLN A 26 7.54 -21.91 -15.13
C GLN A 26 8.29 -20.77 -14.45
N PRO A 27 9.60 -20.90 -14.17
CA PRO A 27 10.41 -19.86 -13.54
C PRO A 27 10.30 -18.49 -14.25
N GLU A 28 10.20 -18.50 -15.58
CA GLU A 28 10.03 -17.29 -16.39
C GLU A 28 8.68 -16.60 -16.13
N GLN A 29 7.63 -17.36 -15.82
CA GLN A 29 6.31 -16.82 -15.48
C GLN A 29 6.33 -16.15 -14.10
N VAL A 30 7.04 -16.74 -13.14
CA VAL A 30 7.22 -16.17 -11.79
C VAL A 30 8.00 -14.86 -11.87
N GLU A 31 9.08 -14.80 -12.65
CA GLU A 31 9.83 -13.56 -12.88
C GLU A 31 9.00 -12.49 -13.59
N SER A 32 8.23 -12.88 -14.61
CA SER A 32 7.31 -11.96 -15.29
C SER A 32 6.21 -11.44 -14.35
N ALA A 33 5.72 -12.28 -13.44
CA ALA A 33 4.75 -11.92 -12.42
C ALA A 33 5.37 -10.96 -11.39
N ARG A 34 6.60 -11.22 -10.94
CA ARG A 34 7.36 -10.33 -10.05
C ARG A 34 7.53 -8.93 -10.66
N ARG A 35 8.00 -8.84 -11.90
CA ARG A 35 8.11 -7.55 -12.62
C ARG A 35 6.76 -6.84 -12.73
N SER A 36 5.68 -7.59 -12.93
CA SER A 36 4.33 -7.03 -12.98
C SER A 36 3.86 -6.52 -11.61
N MET A 37 4.21 -7.22 -10.54
CA MET A 37 3.94 -6.85 -9.16
C MET A 37 4.71 -5.58 -8.76
N ASP A 38 6.01 -5.49 -9.06
CA ASP A 38 6.80 -4.29 -8.80
C ASP A 38 6.23 -3.07 -9.55
N ALA A 39 5.86 -3.25 -10.83
CA ALA A 39 5.18 -2.20 -11.59
C ALA A 39 3.81 -1.82 -10.99
N MET A 40 3.13 -2.74 -10.32
CA MET A 40 1.87 -2.45 -9.61
C MET A 40 2.11 -1.57 -8.40
N ALA A 41 3.08 -1.96 -7.57
CA ALA A 41 3.44 -1.23 -6.37
C ALA A 41 3.93 0.18 -6.72
N ALA A 42 4.70 0.32 -7.80
CA ALA A 42 5.14 1.63 -8.30
C ALA A 42 3.94 2.49 -8.76
N LEU A 43 2.97 1.89 -9.46
CA LEU A 43 1.74 2.59 -9.86
C LEU A 43 0.93 3.05 -8.64
N TRP A 44 0.82 2.23 -7.60
CA TRP A 44 0.12 2.60 -6.36
C TRP A 44 0.85 3.71 -5.62
N SER A 45 2.17 3.64 -5.55
CA SER A 45 3.02 4.70 -4.98
C SER A 45 2.80 6.03 -5.70
N SER A 46 2.75 6.04 -7.05
CA SER A 46 2.45 7.26 -7.83
C SER A 46 1.05 7.86 -7.56
N LYS A 47 0.13 7.08 -7.00
CA LYS A 47 -1.21 7.53 -6.58
C LYS A 47 -1.26 7.90 -5.09
N ASN A 48 -0.09 8.05 -4.45
CA ASN A 48 0.07 8.28 -3.01
C ASN A 48 -0.52 7.17 -2.13
N ILE A 49 -0.60 5.94 -2.65
CA ILE A 49 -0.96 4.75 -1.86
C ILE A 49 0.33 4.04 -1.48
N GLN A 50 0.83 4.32 -0.27
CA GLN A 50 2.06 3.73 0.26
C GLN A 50 1.72 2.61 1.24
N ILE A 51 2.06 1.37 0.86
CA ILE A 51 1.75 0.16 1.64
C ILE A 51 3.01 -0.54 2.18
N GLY A 52 4.15 0.15 2.26
CA GLY A 52 5.40 -0.40 2.80
C GLY A 52 6.17 -1.34 1.85
N TYR A 53 5.70 -1.55 0.62
CA TYR A 53 6.35 -2.43 -0.35
C TYR A 53 7.77 -1.96 -0.72
N PRO A 54 8.81 -2.81 -0.61
CA PRO A 54 10.18 -2.46 -0.98
C PRO A 54 10.31 -2.42 -2.50
N LEU A 55 10.16 -1.23 -3.07
CA LEU A 55 10.38 -0.99 -4.49
C LEU A 55 11.88 -1.09 -4.81
N PRO A 56 12.30 -1.95 -5.75
CA PRO A 56 13.69 -2.01 -6.15
C PRO A 56 14.04 -0.78 -6.99
N THR A 57 15.30 -0.32 -6.89
CA THR A 57 15.82 0.78 -7.72
C THR A 57 16.01 0.34 -9.18
N GLU A 58 16.25 -0.96 -9.41
CA GLU A 58 16.43 -1.56 -10.73
C GLU A 58 15.45 -2.73 -10.95
N ALA A 59 15.07 -3.00 -12.20
CA ALA A 59 14.05 -4.01 -12.51
C ALA A 59 14.45 -5.44 -12.08
N ASP A 60 15.75 -5.75 -12.09
CA ASP A 60 16.28 -7.09 -11.82
C ASP A 60 16.92 -7.23 -10.42
N SER A 61 16.93 -6.17 -9.61
CA SER A 61 17.53 -6.20 -8.26
C SER A 61 16.57 -6.68 -7.16
N SER A 62 15.38 -7.15 -7.53
CA SER A 62 14.34 -7.57 -6.58
C SER A 62 14.35 -9.09 -6.44
N ASP A 63 14.49 -9.56 -5.21
CA ASP A 63 14.46 -10.99 -4.86
C ASP A 63 13.03 -11.48 -4.61
N LEU A 64 12.71 -12.70 -5.04
CA LEU A 64 11.42 -13.37 -4.87
C LEU A 64 11.16 -13.78 -3.43
N ASP A 65 12.22 -14.11 -2.68
CA ASP A 65 12.10 -14.56 -1.29
C ASP A 65 12.17 -13.37 -0.31
N GLN A 66 12.25 -12.14 -0.84
CA GLN A 66 12.23 -10.91 -0.06
C GLN A 66 10.86 -10.68 0.59
N ASP A 67 10.88 -10.27 1.85
CA ASP A 67 9.73 -9.76 2.59
C ASP A 67 9.16 -8.49 1.96
N THR A 68 7.83 -8.41 1.86
CA THR A 68 7.14 -7.27 1.24
C THR A 68 6.73 -6.17 2.20
N TYR A 69 6.73 -6.43 3.51
CA TYR A 69 6.29 -5.49 4.55
C TYR A 69 4.89 -4.89 4.32
N ILE A 70 4.07 -5.51 3.46
CA ILE A 70 2.69 -5.09 3.23
C ILE A 70 1.89 -5.39 4.49
N PRO A 71 1.14 -4.42 5.04
CA PRO A 71 0.35 -4.66 6.23
C PRO A 71 -0.81 -5.62 5.95
N ASP A 72 -1.22 -6.37 6.98
CA ASP A 72 -2.23 -7.43 6.87
C ASP A 72 -3.58 -6.92 6.30
N TYR A 73 -3.92 -5.63 6.47
CA TYR A 73 -5.16 -5.05 5.90
C TYR A 73 -5.10 -4.78 4.39
N ALA A 74 -3.90 -4.70 3.79
CA ALA A 74 -3.70 -4.36 2.39
C ALA A 74 -3.37 -5.59 1.52
N ILE A 75 -2.95 -6.70 2.14
CA ILE A 75 -2.42 -7.87 1.45
C ILE A 75 -3.45 -8.51 0.50
N GLU A 76 -4.69 -8.69 0.95
CA GLU A 76 -5.78 -9.24 0.15
C GLU A 76 -6.07 -8.42 -1.10
N THR A 77 -6.18 -7.11 -0.91
CA THR A 77 -6.39 -6.18 -2.01
C THR A 77 -5.22 -6.24 -3.00
N PHE A 78 -4.00 -6.40 -2.51
CA PHE A 78 -2.80 -6.42 -3.32
C PHE A 78 -2.74 -7.67 -4.23
N TYR A 79 -2.84 -8.89 -3.67
CA TYR A 79 -2.75 -10.09 -4.49
C TYR A 79 -3.93 -10.24 -5.46
N LEU A 80 -5.14 -9.78 -5.10
CA LEU A 80 -6.29 -9.82 -6.02
C LEU A 80 -6.15 -8.86 -7.22
N ASN A 81 -5.59 -7.67 -6.98
CA ASN A 81 -5.28 -6.74 -8.08
C ASN A 81 -4.13 -7.25 -8.94
N LEU A 82 -3.14 -7.94 -8.35
CA LEU A 82 -2.11 -8.65 -9.10
C LEU A 82 -2.74 -9.76 -9.96
N ALA A 83 -3.59 -10.60 -9.37
CA ALA A 83 -4.29 -11.68 -10.05
C ALA A 83 -5.08 -11.18 -11.25
N LYS A 84 -5.81 -10.07 -11.11
CA LYS A 84 -6.53 -9.42 -12.21
C LYS A 84 -5.61 -9.02 -13.38
N ARG A 85 -4.43 -8.49 -13.09
CA ARG A 85 -3.45 -8.08 -14.12
C ARG A 85 -2.80 -9.29 -14.80
N LEU A 86 -2.46 -10.32 -14.03
CA LEU A 86 -1.88 -11.55 -14.56
C LEU A 86 -2.92 -12.32 -15.41
N ALA A 87 -4.18 -12.37 -14.99
CA ALA A 87 -5.26 -13.01 -15.74
C ALA A 87 -5.34 -12.47 -17.19
N SER A 88 -5.27 -11.14 -17.35
CA SER A 88 -5.24 -10.51 -18.67
C SER A 88 -4.02 -10.89 -19.52
N LYS A 89 -2.85 -11.12 -18.90
CA LYS A 89 -1.63 -11.55 -19.61
C LYS A 89 -1.70 -13.01 -20.07
N PHE A 90 -2.32 -13.88 -19.26
CA PHE A 90 -2.42 -15.32 -19.53
C PHE A 90 -3.71 -15.73 -20.25
N GLY A 91 -4.53 -14.76 -20.70
CA GLY A 91 -5.79 -15.04 -21.39
C GLY A 91 -6.85 -15.71 -20.51
N LYS A 92 -6.71 -15.62 -19.18
CA LYS A 92 -7.67 -16.13 -18.20
C LYS A 92 -8.52 -14.98 -17.64
N VAL A 93 -9.58 -15.35 -16.94
CA VAL A 93 -10.50 -14.39 -16.31
C VAL A 93 -10.56 -14.67 -14.81
N LEU A 94 -10.37 -13.63 -14.00
CA LEU A 94 -10.59 -13.70 -12.56
C LEU A 94 -12.10 -13.73 -12.27
N ALA A 95 -12.52 -14.50 -11.26
CA ALA A 95 -13.92 -14.59 -10.88
C ALA A 95 -14.55 -13.19 -10.66
N PRO A 96 -15.79 -12.92 -11.13
CA PRO A 96 -16.39 -11.58 -11.04
C PRO A 96 -16.47 -11.04 -9.61
N GLU A 97 -16.77 -11.89 -8.63
CA GLU A 97 -16.83 -11.52 -7.21
C GLU A 97 -15.48 -11.00 -6.71
N LYS A 98 -14.38 -11.67 -7.08
CA LYS A 98 -13.01 -11.27 -6.72
C LYS A 98 -12.60 -9.96 -7.37
N VAL A 99 -13.09 -9.67 -8.58
CA VAL A 99 -12.86 -8.38 -9.25
C VAL A 99 -13.53 -7.24 -8.50
N VAL A 100 -14.75 -7.47 -7.97
CA VAL A 100 -15.46 -6.50 -7.12
C VAL A 100 -14.69 -6.32 -5.81
N LEU A 101 -14.29 -7.40 -5.14
CA LEU A 101 -13.52 -7.34 -3.89
C LEU A 101 -12.19 -6.58 -4.07
N ALA A 102 -11.46 -6.84 -5.16
CA ALA A 102 -10.23 -6.12 -5.50
C ALA A 102 -10.45 -4.60 -5.64
N LYS A 103 -11.59 -4.20 -6.19
CA LYS A 103 -11.97 -2.79 -6.33
C LYS A 103 -12.37 -2.18 -4.99
N GLU A 104 -13.22 -2.85 -4.23
CA GLU A 104 -13.68 -2.38 -2.92
C GLU A 104 -12.53 -2.23 -1.92
N GLY A 105 -11.62 -3.20 -1.90
CA GLY A 105 -10.39 -3.13 -1.10
C GLY A 105 -9.51 -1.96 -1.50
N TYR A 106 -9.34 -1.71 -2.79
CA TYR A 106 -8.55 -0.57 -3.28
C TYR A 106 -9.17 0.77 -2.90
N GLU A 107 -10.50 0.90 -3.01
CA GLU A 107 -11.23 2.08 -2.54
C GLU A 107 -11.15 2.23 -1.01
N ASN A 108 -11.12 1.13 -0.26
CA ASN A 108 -10.93 1.16 1.17
C ASN A 108 -9.53 1.70 1.55
N LEU A 109 -8.47 1.26 0.87
CA LEU A 109 -7.12 1.80 1.07
C LEU A 109 -7.07 3.32 0.80
N LEU A 110 -7.76 3.78 -0.24
CA LEU A 110 -7.90 5.22 -0.52
C LEU A 110 -8.66 5.95 0.60
N ARG A 111 -9.78 5.37 1.08
CA ARG A 111 -10.54 5.95 2.21
C ARG A 111 -9.70 6.03 3.48
N MET A 112 -8.90 4.99 3.77
CA MET A 112 -7.98 4.98 4.90
C MET A 112 -6.95 6.11 4.78
N ALA A 113 -6.35 6.30 3.60
CA ALA A 113 -5.39 7.39 3.37
C ALA A 113 -6.00 8.79 3.58
N VAL A 114 -7.29 8.96 3.30
CA VAL A 114 -8.00 10.25 3.45
C VAL A 114 -8.57 10.46 4.86
N SER A 115 -8.82 9.40 5.63
CA SER A 115 -9.55 9.44 6.90
C SER A 115 -8.90 10.32 7.98
N HIS A 116 -7.58 10.54 7.93
CA HIS A 116 -6.84 11.36 8.88
C HIS A 116 -5.97 12.35 8.11
N PRO A 117 -6.56 13.41 7.53
CA PRO A 117 -5.75 14.44 6.90
C PRO A 117 -4.86 15.08 7.97
N PRO A 118 -3.58 15.36 7.66
CA PRO A 118 -2.71 16.07 8.61
C PRO A 118 -3.37 17.40 8.97
N GLN A 119 -3.70 17.58 10.25
CA GLN A 119 -4.23 18.84 10.72
C GLN A 119 -3.10 19.87 10.70
N MET A 120 -3.34 21.00 10.06
CA MET A 120 -2.38 22.10 10.11
C MET A 120 -2.22 22.55 11.56
N LYS A 121 -0.99 22.47 12.07
CA LYS A 121 -0.67 23.01 13.40
C LYS A 121 -0.71 24.53 13.31
N TYR A 122 -1.42 25.17 14.24
CA TYR A 122 -1.34 26.63 14.36
C TYR A 122 0.06 27.03 14.79
N ALA A 123 0.58 28.14 14.26
CA ALA A 123 1.86 28.67 14.71
C ALA A 123 1.81 29.03 16.21
N CYS A 124 2.91 28.79 16.94
CA CYS A 124 2.99 29.13 18.37
C CYS A 124 2.87 30.64 18.64
N SER A 125 3.06 31.49 17.63
CA SER A 125 2.87 32.94 17.69
C SER A 125 1.41 33.37 17.52
N LEU A 126 0.49 32.45 17.20
CA LEU A 126 -0.91 32.78 16.98
C LEU A 126 -1.61 33.07 18.32
N PRO A 127 -2.15 34.29 18.53
CA PRO A 127 -2.85 34.61 19.77
C PRO A 127 -4.12 33.77 19.90
N ALA A 128 -4.42 33.35 21.13
CA ALA A 128 -5.55 32.48 21.44
C ALA A 128 -6.95 33.10 21.17
N GLY A 129 -6.99 34.42 20.95
CA GLY A 129 -8.21 35.20 20.76
C GLY A 129 -8.94 35.49 22.08
N ALA A 130 -9.61 36.63 22.16
CA ALA A 130 -10.32 37.07 23.37
C ALA A 130 -11.51 36.17 23.78
N GLY A 131 -11.93 35.24 22.90
CA GLY A 131 -12.96 34.24 23.17
C GLY A 131 -12.43 32.96 23.85
N ASN A 132 -11.11 32.73 23.87
CA ASN A 132 -10.53 31.59 24.57
C ASN A 132 -10.39 31.93 26.06
N LYS A 133 -11.27 31.35 26.88
CA LYS A 133 -11.34 31.62 28.33
C LYS A 133 -10.19 31.00 29.13
N ARG A 134 -9.25 30.30 28.49
CA ARG A 134 -8.05 29.76 29.15
C ARG A 134 -7.00 30.87 29.30
N CYS A 135 -6.22 30.84 30.38
CA CYS A 135 -5.24 31.89 30.70
C CYS A 135 -3.96 31.84 29.84
N TYR A 136 -3.94 31.09 28.74
CA TYR A 136 -2.79 31.01 27.86
C TYR A 136 -2.88 32.10 26.78
N PRO A 137 -1.87 32.99 26.65
CA PRO A 137 -1.91 34.06 25.66
C PRO A 137 -1.87 33.53 24.20
N PHE A 138 -1.31 32.34 24.00
CA PHE A 138 -1.16 31.69 22.71
C PHE A 138 -1.84 30.31 22.69
N ILE A 139 -2.17 29.83 21.49
CA ILE A 139 -2.71 28.48 21.30
C ILE A 139 -1.62 27.46 21.65
N LEU A 140 -1.92 26.58 22.61
CA LEU A 140 -1.07 25.43 22.92
C LEU A 140 -1.40 24.28 21.97
N ASN A 141 -0.44 23.86 21.13
CA ASN A 141 -0.56 22.65 20.33
C ASN A 141 -0.33 21.43 21.22
N GLN A 142 -1.41 20.86 21.77
CA GLN A 142 -1.36 19.69 22.64
C GLN A 142 -1.55 18.36 21.88
N GLN A 143 -1.80 18.40 20.58
CA GLN A 143 -1.96 17.21 19.74
C GLN A 143 -0.58 16.69 19.32
N ASP A 144 -0.08 15.70 20.07
CA ASP A 144 0.89 14.77 19.52
C ASP A 144 0.25 14.02 18.36
N ASN A 145 1.05 13.89 17.32
CA ASN A 145 0.69 13.41 16.01
C ASN A 145 -0.21 12.15 16.14
N ALA A 146 -1.48 12.24 15.74
CA ALA A 146 -2.28 11.05 15.44
C ALA A 146 -1.76 10.47 14.13
N VAL A 147 -0.55 9.89 14.20
CA VAL A 147 0.14 9.25 13.10
C VAL A 147 -0.56 7.92 12.83
N LEU A 148 -1.33 7.86 11.75
CA LEU A 148 -1.65 6.59 11.08
C LEU A 148 -0.81 6.41 9.82
N THR A 149 0.47 6.75 9.88
CA THR A 149 1.49 6.30 8.92
C THR A 149 2.62 5.62 9.69
N PRO A 150 3.04 4.39 9.35
CA PRO A 150 4.25 3.82 9.96
C PRO A 150 5.40 4.83 9.75
N ASN A 151 6.04 5.27 10.85
CA ASN A 151 7.17 6.20 10.93
C ASN A 151 7.55 6.88 9.60
N GLN A 152 6.84 7.96 9.27
CA GLN A 152 7.41 8.98 8.40
C GLN A 152 7.78 10.15 9.28
N ASP A 153 8.95 10.02 9.91
CA ASP A 153 9.75 11.12 10.46
C ASP A 153 10.28 12.02 9.33
N ALA A 154 9.43 12.32 8.35
CA ALA A 154 9.68 13.37 7.38
C ALA A 154 9.48 14.69 8.11
N GLU A 155 10.51 15.09 8.86
CA GLU A 155 10.75 16.47 9.20
C GLU A 155 10.74 17.25 7.88
N PHE A 156 9.63 17.94 7.60
CA PHE A 156 9.60 18.96 6.56
C PHE A 156 10.53 20.09 7.04
N PHE A 157 11.82 19.93 6.78
CA PHE A 157 12.77 21.02 6.83
C PHE A 157 12.43 21.95 5.67
N ASN A 158 11.84 23.09 6.01
CA ASN A 158 11.90 24.25 5.14
C ASN A 158 13.32 24.80 5.26
N GLU A 159 14.13 24.64 4.21
CA GLU A 159 15.14 25.65 3.87
C GLU A 159 14.45 26.90 3.32
#